data_AF-A0A1G3HCQ0-F1
#
_entry.id   AF-A0A1G3HCQ0-F1
#
_cell.length_a   1.000
_cell.length_b   1.000
_cell.length_c   1.000
_cell.angle_alpha   90.00
_cell.angle_beta   90.00
_cell.angle_gamma   90.00
#
_symmetry.space_group_name_H-M   'P 1'
#
loop_
_entity.id
_entity.type
_entity.pdbx_description
1 polymer ?
#
loop_
_entity_poly.entity_id
_entity_poly.type
_entity_poly.pdbx_seq_one_letter_code
_entity_poly.pdbx_strand_id
1 'polypeptide(L)'
;MVVINRGRTTAIVIRNDGARVTLVPMKSGKLSAMTLSFVEFRAEWTETGYALAQALTTFLAHVMKWGASLEVAKGLEKLAARDRFVVASLF
;
A
#
# COMPACT_ATOMS: atom_id res chain seq x y z
N MET A 1 2.52 5.49 -2.64
CA MET A 1 3.83 5.44 -1.97
C MET A 1 4.04 4.08 -1.33
N VAL A 2 5.29 3.64 -1.24
CA VAL A 2 5.70 2.42 -0.54
C VAL A 2 6.51 2.83 0.67
N VAL A 3 6.19 2.29 1.84
CA VAL A 3 6.81 2.65 3.10
C VAL A 3 7.39 1.43 3.81
N ILE A 4 8.34 1.67 4.69
CA ILE A 4 8.94 0.65 5.56
C ILE A 4 8.96 1.16 7.00
N ASN A 5 8.77 0.26 7.96
CA ASN A 5 8.93 0.57 9.38
C ASN A 5 10.24 0.02 9.96
N ARG A 6 10.50 0.32 11.23
CA ARG A 6 11.70 -0.16 11.96
C ARG A 6 11.80 -1.69 12.02
N GLY A 7 10.66 -2.39 11.97
CA GLY A 7 10.58 -3.85 11.92
C GLY A 7 10.87 -4.45 10.54
N ARG A 8 11.27 -3.64 9.56
CA ARG A 8 11.47 -4.02 8.14
C ARG A 8 10.19 -4.52 7.45
N THR A 9 9.03 -4.23 8.02
CA THR A 9 7.76 -4.48 7.37
C THR A 9 7.56 -3.43 6.29
N THR A 10 7.37 -3.88 5.05
CA THR A 10 7.01 -3.00 3.93
C THR A 10 5.49 -2.86 3.86
N ALA A 11 5.00 -1.68 3.50
CA ALA A 11 3.58 -1.44 3.28
C ALA A 11 3.31 -0.54 2.08
N ILE A 12 2.13 -0.67 1.49
CA ILE A 12 1.61 0.26 0.49
C ILE A 12 0.55 1.15 1.13
N VAL A 13 0.71 2.46 1.00
CA VAL A 13 -0.35 3.41 1.40
C VAL A 13 -1.42 3.43 0.32
N ILE A 14 -2.66 3.11 0.71
CA ILE A 14 -3.83 3.05 -0.19
C ILE A 14 -4.77 4.25 -0.01
N ARG A 15 -4.65 4.98 1.12
CA ARG A 15 -5.38 6.24 1.37
C ARG A 15 -4.58 7.14 2.29
N ASN A 16 -4.62 8.44 2.01
CA ASN A 16 -4.17 9.49 2.92
C ASN A 16 -5.13 10.67 2.76
N ASP A 17 -5.79 11.09 3.84
CA ASP A 17 -6.72 12.23 3.86
C ASP A 17 -6.15 13.47 4.58
N GLY A 18 -4.86 13.42 4.96
CA GLY A 18 -4.17 14.49 5.69
C GLY A 18 -4.24 14.34 7.22
N ALA A 19 -5.27 13.68 7.76
CA ALA A 19 -5.40 13.39 9.19
C ALA A 19 -5.06 11.93 9.51
N ARG A 20 -5.42 11.03 8.60
CA ARG A 20 -5.27 9.58 8.72
C ARG A 20 -4.64 8.99 7.48
N VAL A 21 -3.84 7.95 7.72
CA VAL A 21 -3.18 7.19 6.67
C VAL A 21 -3.61 5.73 6.78
N THR A 22 -4.19 5.20 5.70
CA THR A 22 -4.51 3.78 5.58
C THR A 22 -3.48 3.11 4.68
N LEU A 23 -2.82 2.10 5.22
CA LEU A 23 -1.77 1.35 4.57
C LEU A 23 -2.01 -0.15 4.69
N VAL A 24 -1.40 -0.91 3.78
CA VAL A 24 -1.48 -2.38 3.75
C VAL A 24 -0.09 -2.91 4.10
N PRO A 25 0.15 -3.38 5.33
CA PRO A 25 1.40 -4.02 5.68
C PRO A 25 1.51 -5.38 4.99
N MET A 26 2.68 -5.65 4.42
CA MET A 26 3.00 -6.99 3.95
C MET A 26 3.18 -7.92 5.16
N LYS A 27 2.42 -9.01 5.20
CA LYS A 27 2.51 -10.03 6.25
C LYS A 27 2.17 -11.40 5.69
N SER A 28 2.48 -12.45 6.44
CA SER A 28 2.04 -13.80 6.12
C SER A 28 0.51 -13.92 6.17
N GLY A 29 -0.04 -14.78 5.30
CA GLY A 29 -1.47 -15.02 5.21
C GLY A 29 -2.27 -13.84 4.67
N LYS A 30 -3.52 -13.72 5.12
CA LYS A 30 -4.49 -12.76 4.59
C LYS A 30 -4.08 -11.32 4.91
N LEU A 31 -3.99 -10.47 3.88
CA LEU A 31 -3.67 -9.05 4.07
C LEU A 31 -4.87 -8.26 4.62
N SER A 32 -4.58 -7.30 5.49
CA SER A 32 -5.56 -6.39 6.08
C SER A 32 -4.99 -4.97 6.08
N ALA A 33 -5.86 -3.98 5.98
CA ALA A 33 -5.48 -2.58 6.08
C ALA A 33 -5.23 -2.21 7.55
N MET A 34 -4.36 -1.24 7.76
CA MET A 34 -4.11 -0.57 9.03
C MET A 34 -4.31 0.92 8.81
N THR A 35 -5.08 1.57 9.68
CA THR A 35 -5.27 3.02 9.66
C THR A 35 -4.63 3.62 10.90
N LEU A 36 -3.77 4.61 10.69
CA LEU A 36 -3.06 5.34 11.73
C LEU A 36 -3.38 6.83 11.61
N SER A 37 -3.17 7.60 12.68
CA SER A 37 -3.07 9.04 12.54
C SER A 37 -1.85 9.41 11.69
N PHE A 38 -1.87 10.59 11.06
CA PHE A 38 -0.72 11.05 10.28
C PHE A 38 0.54 11.19 11.13
N VAL A 39 0.40 11.57 12.41
CA VAL A 39 1.52 11.72 13.35
C VAL A 39 2.18 10.37 13.63
N GLU A 40 1.38 9.35 13.98
CA GLU A 40 1.89 7.98 14.21
C GLU A 40 2.54 7.40 12.95
N PHE A 41 1.89 7.60 11.79
CA PHE A 41 2.43 7.17 10.51
C PHE A 41 3.82 7.76 10.27
N ARG A 42 4.01 9.07 10.49
CA ARG A 42 5.31 9.74 10.31
C ARG A 42 6.36 9.34 11.32
N ALA A 43 5.97 8.91 12.52
CA ALA A 43 6.88 8.44 13.55
C ALA A 43 7.39 7.01 13.26
N GLU A 44 6.54 6.14 12.71
CA GLU A 44 6.82 4.72 12.54
C GLU A 44 7.25 4.32 11.13
N TRP A 45 6.77 5.03 10.11
CA TRP A 45 6.90 4.65 8.71
C TRP A 45 7.68 5.69 7.94
N THR A 46 8.59 5.22 7.10
CA THR A 46 9.40 6.05 6.22
C THR A 46 9.17 5.62 4.77
N GLU A 47 9.08 6.60 3.87
CA GLU A 47 8.98 6.32 2.44
C GLU A 47 10.24 5.64 1.93
N THR A 48 10.05 4.66 1.06
CA THR A 48 11.12 3.95 0.37
C THR A 48 11.25 4.49 -1.04
N GLY A 49 12.45 4.39 -1.63
CA GLY A 49 12.65 4.62 -3.07
C GLY A 49 12.14 3.47 -3.96
N TYR A 50 11.43 2.48 -3.39
CA TYR A 50 10.98 1.31 -4.14
C TYR A 50 9.81 1.68 -5.06
N ALA A 51 9.88 1.25 -6.31
CA ALA A 51 8.90 1.59 -7.32
C ALA A 51 7.50 1.08 -6.93
N LEU A 52 6.52 1.97 -6.91
CA LEU A 52 5.15 1.64 -6.53
C LEU A 52 4.56 0.52 -7.39
N ALA A 53 4.80 0.56 -8.71
CA ALA A 53 4.33 -0.46 -9.64
C ALA A 53 4.84 -1.86 -9.28
N GLN A 54 6.14 -1.99 -8.96
CA GLN A 54 6.74 -3.27 -8.58
C GLN A 54 6.15 -3.79 -7.26
N ALA A 55 6.03 -2.92 -6.25
CA ALA A 55 5.39 -3.28 -4.99
C ALA A 55 3.96 -3.75 -5.21
N LEU A 56 3.21 -3.04 -6.04
CA LEU A 56 1.82 -3.36 -6.32
C LEU A 56 1.66 -4.74 -6.95
N THR A 57 2.54 -5.11 -7.88
CA THR A 57 2.59 -6.47 -8.43
C THR A 57 2.80 -7.52 -7.33
N THR A 58 3.76 -7.30 -6.43
CA THR A 58 4.03 -8.23 -5.32
C THR A 58 2.83 -8.36 -4.38
N PHE A 59 2.20 -7.25 -4.02
CA PHE A 59 1.01 -7.25 -3.15
C PHE A 59 -0.17 -7.96 -3.81
N LEU A 60 -0.46 -7.67 -5.08
CA LEU A 60 -1.55 -8.33 -5.81
C LEU A 60 -1.32 -9.84 -5.94
N ALA A 61 -0.08 -10.28 -6.24
CA ALA A 61 0.26 -11.70 -6.29
C ALA A 61 0.05 -12.39 -4.93
N HIS A 62 0.40 -11.72 -3.82
CA HIS A 62 0.16 -12.24 -2.48
C HIS A 62 -1.33 -12.33 -2.16
N VAL A 63 -2.12 -11.31 -2.54
CA VAL A 63 -3.59 -11.32 -2.38
C VAL A 63 -4.22 -12.46 -3.18
N MET A 64 -3.75 -12.74 -4.40
CA MET A 64 -4.25 -13.87 -5.18
C MET A 64 -3.96 -15.21 -4.49
N LYS A 65 -2.81 -15.35 -3.81
CA LYS A 65 -2.40 -16.59 -3.15
C LYS A 65 -3.07 -16.81 -1.79
N TRP A 66 -3.21 -15.75 -0.98
CA TRP A 66 -3.60 -15.86 0.44
C TRP A 66 -4.88 -15.09 0.80
N GLY A 67 -5.43 -14.34 -0.15
CA GLY A 67 -6.59 -13.47 0.05
C GLY A 67 -6.25 -12.16 0.75
N ALA A 68 -7.26 -11.30 0.80
CA ALA A 68 -7.20 -10.02 1.51
C ALA A 68 -8.58 -9.64 2.07
N SER A 69 -8.62 -8.64 2.95
CA SER A 69 -9.90 -7.98 3.25
C SER A 69 -10.41 -7.22 2.02
N LEU A 70 -11.74 -7.00 1.97
CA LEU A 70 -12.38 -6.29 0.86
C LEU A 70 -11.82 -4.87 0.68
N GLU A 71 -11.53 -4.19 1.79
CA GLU A 71 -10.92 -2.86 1.77
C GLU A 71 -9.54 -2.87 1.10
N VAL A 72 -8.69 -3.86 1.42
CA VAL A 72 -7.36 -3.99 0.81
C VAL A 72 -7.48 -4.27 -0.69
N ALA A 73 -8.33 -5.22 -1.08
CA ALA A 73 -8.53 -5.55 -2.49
C ALA A 73 -8.96 -4.32 -3.30
N LYS A 74 -10.00 -3.62 -2.85
CA LYS A 74 -10.47 -2.38 -3.49
C LYS A 74 -9.43 -1.26 -3.48
N GLY A 75 -8.68 -1.13 -2.38
CA GLY A 75 -7.62 -0.13 -2.25
C GLY A 75 -6.48 -0.35 -3.24
N LEU A 76 -6.00 -1.59 -3.36
CA LEU A 76 -4.93 -1.96 -4.29
C LEU A 76 -5.40 -1.87 -5.76
N GLU A 77 -6.63 -2.30 -6.07
CA GLU A 77 -7.21 -2.17 -7.42
C GLU A 77 -7.34 -0.70 -7.85
N LYS A 78 -7.82 0.16 -6.95
CA LYS A 78 -7.92 1.60 -7.22
C LYS A 78 -6.55 2.23 -7.44
N LEU A 79 -5.54 1.79 -6.67
CA LEU A 79 -4.17 2.24 -6.85
C LEU A 79 -3.61 1.77 -8.20
N ALA A 80 -3.87 0.53 -8.60
CA ALA A 80 -3.44 -0.04 -9.88
C ALA A 80 -4.09 0.67 -11.07
N ALA A 81 -5.39 0.96 -10.98
CA ALA A 81 -6.09 1.73 -12.00
C ALA A 81 -5.47 3.12 -12.14
N ARG A 82 -5.22 3.82 -11.03
CA ARG A 82 -4.57 5.14 -11.05
C ARG A 82 -3.18 5.12 -11.67
N ASP A 83 -2.34 4.15 -11.32
CA ASP A 83 -0.99 4.02 -11.87
C ASP A 83 -1.02 3.83 -13.39
N ARG A 84 -1.95 2.99 -13.89
CA ARG A 84 -2.17 2.81 -15.34
C ARG A 84 -2.60 4.09 -16.04
N PHE A 85 -3.49 4.88 -15.42
CA PHE A 85 -3.91 6.16 -15.99
C PHE A 85 -2.79 7.21 -15.97
N VAL A 86 -1.96 7.24 -14.93
CA VAL A 86 -0.81 8.16 -14.85
C VAL A 86 0.22 7.83 -15.92
N VAL A 87 0.54 6.53 -16.11
CA VAL A 87 1.43 6.09 -17.19
C VAL A 87 0.82 6.40 -18.56
N ALA A 88 -0.48 6.19 -18.77
CA ALA A 88 -1.14 6.49 -20.04
C ALA A 88 -1.25 7.99 -20.35
N SER A 89 -1.31 8.86 -19.33
CA SER A 89 -1.37 10.32 -19.52
C SER A 89 -0.02 10.99 -19.79
N LEU A 90 1.08 10.22 -19.77
CA LEU A 90 2.44 10.68 -20.04
C LEU A 90 2.89 10.40 -21.50
N PHE A 91 2.00 9.87 -22.34
CA PHE A 91 2.24 9.60 -23.76
C PHE A 91 1.22 10.34 -24.62
#